data_AF-A0A2G9PBP1-F1
#
_entry.id   AF-A0A2G9PBP1-F1
#
_cell.length_a   1.000
_cell.length_b   1.000
_cell.length_c   1.000
_cell.angle_alpha   90.00
_cell.angle_beta   90.00
_cell.angle_gamma   90.00
#
_symmetry.space_group_name_H-M   'P 1'
#
loop_
_entity.id
_entity.type
_entity.pdbx_description
1 polymer ?
#
loop_
_entity_poly.entity_id
_entity_poly.type
_entity_poly.pdbx_seq_one_letter_code
_entity_poly.pdbx_strand_id
1 'polypeptide(L)'
;MVTRYFDFEVRKHDFLKLFLVLLIPNMLRHLSYFFAYLQTGIYPSVSPESVAIFGAGQFALFFLEEVGLSLIMAVVYFFRHELHFLTLGYLVDPVIDAFNSLSVELFNYVPLTNFLMRELVLPYLFFGFILMFYYDHYEKVKDYVYALLLLILSLQVIF
;
A
#
# COMPACT_ATOMS: atom_id res chain seq x y z
N MET A 1 -16.51 -33.57 -11.96
CA MET A 1 -16.46 -33.29 -10.50
C MET A 1 -15.27 -34.08 -9.95
N VAL A 2 -14.07 -33.54 -10.10
CA VAL A 2 -12.81 -34.27 -9.81
C VAL A 2 -12.07 -33.46 -8.75
N THR A 3 -12.12 -33.98 -7.52
CA THR A 3 -11.14 -33.83 -6.43
C THR A 3 -10.23 -32.59 -6.48
N ARG A 4 -10.65 -31.48 -5.88
CA ARG A 4 -9.77 -30.39 -5.42
C ARG A 4 -9.64 -30.39 -3.89
N TYR A 5 -9.32 -31.54 -3.31
CA TYR A 5 -8.59 -31.59 -2.04
C TYR A 5 -7.09 -31.41 -2.34
N PHE A 6 -6.76 -30.36 -3.10
CA PHE A 6 -5.38 -29.89 -3.28
C PHE A 6 -5.05 -29.01 -2.07
N ASP A 7 -4.27 -29.62 -1.20
CA ASP A 7 -3.37 -29.10 -0.18
C ASP A 7 -3.77 -27.79 0.52
N PHE A 8 -4.42 -27.94 1.67
CA PHE A 8 -4.76 -26.83 2.56
C PHE A 8 -3.50 -26.09 3.04
N GLU A 9 -2.38 -26.79 3.20
CA GLU A 9 -1.13 -26.18 3.67
C GLU A 9 -0.52 -25.27 2.61
N VAL A 10 -0.46 -25.70 1.34
CA VAL A 10 0.06 -24.88 0.23
C VAL A 10 -0.76 -23.59 0.08
N ARG A 11 -2.10 -23.69 0.10
CA ARG A 11 -2.97 -22.51 0.04
C ARG A 11 -2.83 -21.59 1.25
N LYS A 12 -2.55 -22.13 2.43
CA LYS A 12 -2.29 -21.33 3.64
C LYS A 12 -0.96 -20.57 3.54
N HIS A 13 0.09 -21.22 3.02
CA HIS A 13 1.38 -20.57 2.80
C HIS A 13 1.27 -19.45 1.78
N ASP A 14 0.58 -19.68 0.66
CA ASP A 14 0.36 -18.65 -0.36
C ASP A 14 -0.49 -17.49 0.16
N PHE A 15 -1.50 -17.78 0.99
CA PHE A 15 -2.30 -16.76 1.66
C PHE A 15 -1.47 -15.89 2.59
N LEU A 16 -0.70 -16.52 3.50
CA LEU A 16 0.17 -15.79 4.42
C LEU A 16 1.22 -14.97 3.68
N LYS A 17 1.78 -15.53 2.60
CA LYS A 17 2.74 -14.85 1.73
C LYS A 17 2.12 -13.60 1.11
N LEU A 18 0.93 -13.70 0.51
CA LEU A 18 0.25 -12.55 -0.06
C LEU A 18 -0.09 -11.52 1.03
N PHE A 19 -0.63 -11.95 2.16
CA PHE A 19 -0.96 -11.07 3.28
C PHE A 19 0.26 -10.24 3.72
N LEU A 20 1.43 -10.87 3.90
CA LEU A 20 2.66 -10.17 4.26
C LEU A 20 3.16 -9.25 3.15
N VAL A 21 3.01 -9.66 1.89
CA VAL A 21 3.37 -8.84 0.72
C VAL A 21 2.53 -7.56 0.64
N LEU A 22 1.27 -7.61 1.05
CA LEU A 22 0.41 -6.43 1.10
C LEU A 22 0.68 -5.60 2.36
N LEU A 23 0.85 -6.26 3.51
CA LEU A 23 0.99 -5.60 4.80
C LEU A 23 2.29 -4.80 4.90
N ILE A 24 3.44 -5.41 4.59
CA ILE A 24 4.74 -4.79 4.87
C ILE A 24 4.91 -3.44 4.16
N PRO A 25 4.64 -3.30 2.85
CA PRO A 25 4.74 -2.01 2.17
C PRO A 25 3.79 -0.95 2.73
N ASN A 26 2.55 -1.32 3.07
CA ASN A 26 1.57 -0.41 3.65
C ASN A 26 1.96 0.07 5.06
N MET A 27 2.58 -0.81 5.85
CA MET A 27 3.16 -0.42 7.15
C MET A 27 4.35 0.53 6.98
N LEU A 28 5.20 0.29 5.97
CA LEU A 28 6.37 1.13 5.68
C LEU A 28 5.97 2.53 5.17
N ARG A 29 4.87 2.66 4.43
CA ARG A 29 4.29 3.96 4.07
C ARG A 29 4.05 4.83 5.29
N HIS A 30 3.52 4.28 6.38
CA HIS A 30 3.24 5.06 7.60
C HIS A 30 4.50 5.62 8.26
N LEU A 31 5.63 4.92 8.15
CA LEU A 31 6.93 5.46 8.57
C LEU A 31 7.33 6.65 7.71
N SER A 32 7.12 6.56 6.39
CA SER A 32 7.35 7.67 5.45
C SER A 32 6.52 8.91 5.79
N TYR A 33 5.24 8.73 6.13
CA TYR A 33 4.37 9.81 6.61
C TYR A 33 4.88 10.46 7.90
N PHE A 34 5.31 9.63 8.84
CA PHE A 34 5.81 10.09 10.11
C PHE A 34 7.09 10.92 9.96
N PHE A 35 8.03 10.49 9.11
CA PHE A 35 9.26 11.24 8.84
C PHE A 35 8.99 12.59 8.17
N ALA A 36 8.17 12.61 7.12
CA ALA A 36 7.83 13.84 6.42
C ALA A 36 7.16 14.86 7.34
N TYR A 37 6.23 14.41 8.19
CA TYR A 37 5.56 15.27 9.16
C TYR A 37 6.52 15.80 10.23
N LEU A 38 7.41 14.98 10.79
CA LEU A 38 8.38 15.43 11.78
C LEU A 38 9.33 16.51 11.23
N GLN A 39 9.71 16.40 9.95
CA GLN A 39 10.65 17.33 9.33
C GLN A 39 10.00 18.65 8.89
N THR A 40 8.79 18.58 8.33
CA THR A 40 8.17 19.74 7.65
C THR A 40 6.99 20.33 8.42
N GLY A 41 6.40 19.57 9.36
CA GLY A 41 5.11 19.89 9.98
C GLY A 41 3.91 19.76 9.03
N ILE A 42 4.12 19.31 7.80
CA ILE A 42 3.08 19.14 6.78
C ILE A 42 2.71 17.67 6.72
N TYR A 43 1.41 17.38 6.81
CA TYR A 43 0.93 16.03 6.53
C TYR A 43 1.03 15.78 5.03
N PRO A 44 1.83 14.79 4.57
CA PRO A 44 1.73 14.33 3.19
C PRO A 44 0.29 13.89 2.94
N SER A 45 -0.15 13.97 1.68
CA SER A 45 -1.55 13.73 1.31
C SER A 45 -2.10 12.47 1.98
N VAL A 46 -2.79 12.64 3.10
CA VAL A 46 -3.39 11.58 3.92
C VAL A 46 -4.89 11.84 4.02
N SER A 47 -5.68 10.86 4.48
CA SER A 47 -7.10 11.10 4.69
C SER A 47 -7.34 12.07 5.85
N PRO A 48 -8.49 12.76 5.91
CA PRO A 48 -8.85 13.57 7.07
C PRO A 48 -8.83 12.79 8.39
N GLU A 49 -9.21 11.50 8.35
CA GLU A 49 -9.13 10.58 9.49
C GLU A 49 -7.68 10.39 9.94
N SER A 50 -6.75 10.27 8.99
CA SER A 50 -5.33 10.17 9.31
C SER A 50 -4.79 11.38 10.01
N VAL A 51 -5.12 12.59 9.55
CA VAL A 51 -4.71 13.82 10.23
C VAL A 51 -5.18 13.82 11.69
N ALA A 52 -6.44 13.41 11.93
CA ALA A 52 -7.00 13.36 13.27
C ALA A 52 -6.29 12.35 14.18
N ILE A 53 -5.99 11.15 13.67
CA ILE A 53 -5.32 10.08 14.40
C ILE A 53 -3.85 10.44 14.69
N PHE A 54 -3.14 11.05 13.73
CA PHE A 54 -1.78 11.55 13.93
C PHE A 54 -1.73 12.67 14.98
N GLY A 55 -2.63 13.64 14.89
CA GLY A 55 -2.75 14.72 15.86
C GLY A 55 -3.08 14.23 17.27
N ALA A 56 -3.77 13.09 17.38
CA ALA A 56 -4.09 12.43 18.65
C ALA A 56 -2.97 11.49 19.17
N GLY A 57 -1.86 11.32 18.44
CA GLY A 57 -0.78 10.41 18.81
C GLY A 57 -1.15 8.93 18.75
N GLN A 58 -2.23 8.57 18.06
CA GLN A 58 -2.79 7.22 18.03
C GLN A 58 -2.22 6.37 16.87
N PHE A 59 -0.89 6.40 16.70
CA PHE A 59 -0.20 5.75 15.58
C PHE A 59 -0.42 4.23 15.50
N ALA A 60 -0.71 3.57 16.63
CA ALA A 60 -1.04 2.15 16.66
C ALA A 60 -2.35 1.78 15.94
N LEU A 61 -3.33 2.70 15.87
CA LEU A 61 -4.60 2.44 15.18
C LEU A 61 -4.41 2.35 13.66
N PHE A 62 -3.46 3.11 13.11
CA PHE A 62 -3.10 3.04 11.69
C PHE A 62 -2.60 1.66 11.29
N PHE A 63 -1.72 1.10 12.10
CA PHE A 63 -1.19 -0.22 11.82
C PHE A 63 -2.26 -1.31 11.91
N LEU A 64 -3.23 -1.18 12.81
CA LEU A 64 -4.35 -2.12 12.88
C LEU A 64 -5.28 -2.00 11.67
N GLU A 65 -5.49 -0.79 11.16
CA GLU A 65 -6.24 -0.56 9.93
C GLU A 65 -5.57 -1.27 8.74
N GLU A 66 -4.25 -1.12 8.57
CA GLU A 66 -3.52 -1.79 7.48
C GLU A 66 -3.52 -3.31 7.60
N VAL A 67 -3.47 -3.85 8.83
CA VAL A 67 -3.63 -5.28 9.06
C VAL A 67 -5.00 -5.76 8.59
N GLY A 68 -6.06 -5.02 8.93
CA GLY A 68 -7.43 -5.32 8.49
C GLY A 68 -7.59 -5.25 6.98
N LEU A 69 -7.14 -4.16 6.36
CA LEU A 69 -7.21 -3.95 4.91
C LEU A 69 -6.39 -4.98 4.14
N SER A 70 -5.14 -5.26 4.56
CA SER A 70 -4.30 -6.28 3.95
C SER A 70 -4.93 -7.68 4.03
N LEU A 71 -5.60 -8.00 5.14
CA LEU A 71 -6.32 -9.25 5.28
C LEU A 71 -7.51 -9.33 4.33
N ILE A 72 -8.31 -8.28 4.24
CA ILE A 72 -9.45 -8.20 3.33
C ILE A 72 -8.97 -8.32 1.87
N MET A 73 -7.92 -7.60 1.49
CA MET A 73 -7.36 -7.64 0.13
C MET A 73 -6.77 -9.01 -0.21
N ALA A 74 -6.13 -9.69 0.74
CA ALA A 74 -5.69 -11.07 0.56
C ALA A 74 -6.89 -12.01 0.36
N VAL A 75 -7.95 -11.88 1.15
CA VAL A 75 -9.19 -12.66 0.94
C VAL A 75 -9.79 -12.37 -0.43
N VAL A 76 -9.93 -11.11 -0.83
CA VAL A 76 -10.46 -10.73 -2.15
C VAL A 76 -9.68 -11.42 -3.27
N TYR A 77 -8.35 -11.42 -3.19
CA TYR A 77 -7.49 -12.08 -4.18
C TYR A 77 -7.78 -13.59 -4.30
N PHE A 78 -7.88 -14.33 -3.18
CA PHE A 78 -8.10 -15.77 -3.28
C PHE A 78 -9.52 -16.17 -3.70
N PHE A 79 -10.51 -15.30 -3.48
CA PHE A 79 -11.92 -15.63 -3.69
C PHE A 79 -12.54 -15.03 -4.96
N ARG A 80 -11.98 -13.95 -5.51
CA ARG A 80 -12.60 -13.16 -6.59
C ARG A 80 -11.54 -12.68 -7.59
N HIS A 81 -11.33 -13.47 -8.64
CA HIS A 81 -10.33 -13.17 -9.67
C HIS A 81 -10.58 -11.81 -10.36
N GLU A 82 -11.84 -11.51 -10.65
CA GLU A 82 -12.30 -10.26 -11.23
C GLU A 82 -12.00 -9.02 -10.37
N LEU A 83 -11.66 -9.21 -9.09
CA LEU A 83 -11.31 -8.15 -8.15
C LEU A 83 -9.81 -8.09 -7.86
N HIS A 84 -8.97 -8.87 -8.55
CA HIS A 84 -7.51 -8.84 -8.36
C HIS A 84 -6.91 -7.44 -8.58
N PHE A 85 -7.53 -6.61 -9.43
CA PHE A 85 -7.11 -5.22 -9.62
C PHE A 85 -7.11 -4.43 -8.30
N LEU A 86 -7.99 -4.75 -7.34
CA LEU A 86 -8.00 -4.12 -6.02
C LEU A 86 -6.74 -4.48 -5.24
N THR A 87 -6.39 -5.76 -5.20
CA THR A 87 -5.20 -6.24 -4.50
C THR A 87 -3.91 -5.73 -5.13
N LEU A 88 -3.84 -5.73 -6.47
CA LEU A 88 -2.68 -5.20 -7.20
C LEU A 88 -2.55 -3.69 -7.05
N GLY A 89 -3.68 -2.97 -7.06
CA GLY A 89 -3.70 -1.54 -6.79
C GLY A 89 -3.28 -1.20 -5.36
N TYR A 90 -3.78 -1.95 -4.38
CA TYR A 90 -3.40 -1.83 -2.96
C TYR A 90 -1.91 -2.08 -2.73
N LEU A 91 -1.29 -2.93 -3.56
CA LEU A 91 0.15 -3.16 -3.50
C LEU A 91 0.97 -1.95 -3.99
N VAL A 92 0.42 -1.14 -4.91
CA VAL A 92 1.09 0.06 -5.46
C VAL A 92 0.89 1.29 -4.59
N ASP A 93 -0.26 1.38 -3.93
CA ASP A 93 -0.66 2.47 -3.04
C ASP A 93 0.49 3.00 -2.12
N PRO A 94 1.24 2.15 -1.39
CA PRO A 94 2.33 2.62 -0.54
C PRO A 94 3.48 3.33 -1.26
N VAL A 95 3.69 3.05 -2.55
CA VAL A 95 4.72 3.73 -3.36
C VAL A 95 4.28 5.15 -3.73
N ILE A 96 3.00 5.32 -4.12
CA ILE A 96 2.42 6.63 -4.46
C ILE A 96 2.52 7.56 -3.26
N ASP A 97 2.21 7.03 -2.08
CA ASP A 97 2.18 7.79 -0.86
C ASP A 97 3.56 8.09 -0.31
N ALA A 98 4.49 7.14 -0.36
CA ALA A 98 5.88 7.42 -0.01
C ALA A 98 6.48 8.48 -0.93
N PHE A 99 6.11 8.49 -2.23
CA PHE A 99 6.53 9.54 -3.15
C PHE A 99 5.95 10.92 -2.78
N ASN A 100 4.69 10.98 -2.33
CA ASN A 100 4.11 12.22 -1.80
C ASN A 100 4.87 12.70 -0.56
N SER A 101 5.23 11.81 0.36
CA SER A 101 6.03 12.15 1.55
C SER A 101 7.39 12.72 1.19
N LEU A 102 8.12 12.06 0.29
CA LEU A 102 9.42 12.54 -0.18
C LEU A 102 9.29 13.92 -0.86
N SER A 103 8.22 14.13 -1.62
CA SER A 103 7.97 15.43 -2.27
C SER A 103 7.73 16.54 -1.25
N VAL A 104 7.05 16.24 -0.15
CA VAL A 104 6.84 17.17 0.96
C VAL A 104 8.18 17.52 1.61
N GLU A 105 9.04 16.54 1.90
CA GLU A 105 10.36 16.78 2.50
C GLU A 105 11.25 17.64 1.62
N LEU A 106 11.32 17.33 0.31
CA LEU A 106 12.21 18.01 -0.62
C LEU A 106 11.73 19.41 -1.01
N PHE A 107 10.41 19.60 -1.14
CA PHE A 107 9.85 20.80 -1.78
C PHE A 107 8.86 21.56 -0.90
N ASN A 108 8.54 21.07 0.30
CA ASN A 108 7.46 21.59 1.16
C ASN A 108 6.12 21.74 0.42
N TYR A 109 5.83 20.78 -0.47
CA TYR A 109 4.65 20.78 -1.32
C TYR A 109 4.07 19.38 -1.47
N VAL A 110 2.73 19.28 -1.45
CA VAL A 110 2.00 18.02 -1.62
C VAL A 110 1.50 17.94 -3.07
N PRO A 111 2.07 17.08 -3.95
CA PRO A 111 1.72 17.08 -5.36
C PRO A 111 0.34 16.49 -5.67
N LEU A 112 -0.12 15.48 -4.91
CA LEU A 112 -1.41 14.83 -5.11
C LEU A 112 -2.41 15.21 -4.01
N THR A 113 -2.87 16.45 -3.98
CA THR A 113 -3.82 16.95 -2.96
C THR A 113 -5.24 16.41 -3.10
N ASN A 114 -5.63 15.93 -4.29
CA ASN A 114 -6.95 15.38 -4.53
C ASN A 114 -7.04 13.96 -3.96
N PHE A 115 -7.75 13.82 -2.83
CA PHE A 115 -7.97 12.56 -2.13
C PHE A 115 -8.51 11.44 -3.05
N LEU A 116 -9.56 11.72 -3.84
CA LEU A 116 -10.17 10.73 -4.72
C LEU A 116 -9.17 10.22 -5.77
N MET A 117 -8.37 11.12 -6.34
CA MET A 117 -7.36 10.74 -7.32
C MET A 117 -6.26 9.88 -6.70
N ARG A 118 -5.76 10.27 -5.52
CA ARG A 118 -4.69 9.57 -4.81
C ARG A 118 -5.12 8.19 -4.32
N GLU A 119 -6.26 8.10 -3.64
CA GLU A 119 -6.69 6.87 -2.98
C GLU A 119 -7.40 5.90 -3.91
N LEU A 120 -8.22 6.41 -4.81
CA LEU A 120 -9.14 5.55 -5.58
C LEU A 120 -8.70 5.40 -7.03
N VAL A 121 -8.52 6.52 -7.71
CA VAL A 121 -8.35 6.51 -9.16
C VAL A 121 -6.96 5.98 -9.53
N LEU A 122 -5.89 6.51 -8.94
CA LEU A 122 -4.54 6.11 -9.29
C LEU A 122 -4.23 4.67 -8.89
N PRO A 123 -4.39 4.25 -7.62
CA PRO A 123 -3.93 2.93 -7.18
C PRO A 123 -4.78 1.83 -7.81
N TYR A 124 -6.12 1.95 -7.71
CA TYR A 124 -7.01 0.86 -8.13
C TYR A 124 -7.46 0.96 -9.58
N LEU A 125 -8.04 2.10 -9.98
CA LEU A 125 -8.66 2.22 -11.31
C LEU A 125 -7.63 2.31 -12.44
N PHE A 126 -6.48 2.91 -12.16
CA PHE A 126 -5.40 3.04 -13.14
C PHE A 126 -4.38 1.93 -12.99
N PHE A 127 -3.56 1.93 -11.92
CA PHE A 127 -2.48 0.96 -11.76
C PHE A 127 -3.01 -0.46 -11.54
N GLY A 128 -4.01 -0.65 -10.70
CA GLY A 128 -4.59 -1.96 -10.41
C GLY A 128 -5.10 -2.66 -11.67
N PHE A 129 -5.89 -1.95 -12.50
CA PHE A 129 -6.39 -2.51 -13.77
C PHE A 129 -5.26 -2.79 -14.76
N ILE A 130 -4.31 -1.85 -14.92
CA ILE A 130 -3.17 -2.04 -15.82
C ILE A 130 -2.35 -3.26 -15.39
N LEU A 131 -2.03 -3.37 -14.10
CA LEU A 131 -1.24 -4.48 -13.57
C LEU A 131 -1.95 -5.81 -13.68
N MET A 132 -3.27 -5.85 -13.47
CA MET A 132 -4.07 -7.05 -13.70
C MET A 132 -3.94 -7.52 -15.15
N PHE A 133 -3.96 -6.60 -16.12
CA PHE A 133 -3.81 -6.93 -17.53
C PHE A 133 -2.41 -7.47 -17.90
N TYR A 134 -1.34 -6.95 -17.29
CA TYR A 134 0.04 -7.30 -17.67
C TYR A 134 0.68 -8.41 -16.85
N TYR A 135 0.37 -8.49 -15.55
CA TYR A 135 1.11 -9.35 -14.63
C TYR A 135 0.29 -10.51 -14.08
N ASP A 136 -1.05 -10.41 -14.09
CA ASP A 136 -2.09 -11.37 -13.60
C ASP A 136 -1.93 -11.87 -12.15
N HIS A 137 -0.71 -11.83 -11.62
CA HIS A 137 -0.28 -12.29 -10.32
C HIS A 137 0.67 -11.27 -9.65
N TYR A 138 0.52 -11.15 -8.34
CA TYR A 138 1.26 -10.20 -7.51
C TYR A 138 2.77 -10.46 -7.44
N GLU A 139 3.24 -11.67 -7.76
CA GLU A 139 4.63 -12.08 -7.55
C GLU A 139 5.64 -11.25 -8.32
N LYS A 140 5.29 -10.79 -9.52
CA LYS A 140 6.16 -9.90 -10.31
C LYS A 140 6.04 -8.45 -9.85
N VAL A 141 4.83 -8.03 -9.47
CA VAL A 141 4.54 -6.65 -9.05
C VAL A 141 5.22 -6.32 -7.72
N LYS A 142 5.24 -7.26 -6.78
CA LYS A 142 5.81 -7.04 -5.45
C LYS A 142 7.28 -6.62 -5.52
N ASP A 143 8.08 -7.23 -6.40
CA ASP A 143 9.52 -6.97 -6.43
C ASP A 143 9.80 -5.51 -6.86
N TYR A 144 9.03 -5.00 -7.83
CA TYR A 144 9.08 -3.60 -8.25
C TYR A 144 8.60 -2.65 -7.14
N VAL A 145 7.50 -2.98 -6.48
CA VAL A 145 6.94 -2.18 -5.38
C VAL A 145 7.94 -2.06 -4.23
N TYR A 146 8.52 -3.17 -3.79
CA TYR A 146 9.50 -3.17 -2.70
C TYR A 146 10.76 -2.40 -3.10
N ALA A 147 11.27 -2.59 -4.32
CA ALA A 147 12.45 -1.88 -4.79
C ALA A 147 12.22 -0.36 -4.85
N LEU A 148 11.09 0.09 -5.40
CA LEU A 148 10.73 1.50 -5.47
C LEU A 148 10.51 2.10 -4.07
N LEU A 149 9.81 1.39 -3.19
CA LEU A 149 9.55 1.86 -1.83
C LEU A 149 10.85 2.00 -1.04
N LEU A 150 11.74 1.00 -1.10
CA LEU A 150 13.05 1.08 -0.45
C LEU A 150 13.91 2.19 -1.00
N LEU A 151 13.87 2.44 -2.32
CA LEU A 151 14.56 3.56 -2.93
C LEU A 151 14.04 4.89 -2.36
N ILE A 152 12.72 5.08 -2.32
CA ILE A 152 12.10 6.30 -1.77
C ILE A 152 12.50 6.49 -0.30
N LEU A 153 12.32 5.48 0.54
CA LEU A 153 12.68 5.53 1.96
C LEU A 153 14.18 5.84 2.16
N SER A 154 15.05 5.28 1.32
CA SER A 154 16.49 5.54 1.41
C SER A 154 16.84 7.00 1.10
N LEU A 155 16.07 7.64 0.20
CA LEU A 155 16.22 9.07 -0.07
C LEU A 155 15.77 9.90 1.14
N GLN A 156 14.66 9.54 1.78
CA GLN A 156 14.15 10.26 2.97
C GLN A 156 15.12 10.23 4.16
N VAL A 157 15.94 9.18 4.31
CA VAL A 157 16.94 9.08 5.40
C VAL A 157 18.14 10.00 5.18
N ILE A 158 18.41 10.42 3.93
CA ILE A 158 19.57 11.27 3.60
C ILE A 158 19.29 12.75 3.91
N PHE A 159 18.03 13.17 3.81
CA PHE A 159 17.59 14.55 4.01
C PHE A 159 17.09 14.82 5.43
#